data_AF-A0A1B8GRM8-F1
#
_entry.id   AF-A0A1B8GRM8-F1
#
_cell.length_a   1.000
_cell.length_b   1.000
_cell.length_c   1.000
_cell.angle_alpha   90.00
_cell.angle_beta   90.00
_cell.angle_gamma   90.00
#
_symmetry.space_group_name_H-M   'P 1'
#
loop_
_entity.id
_entity.type
_entity.pdbx_description
1 polymer ?
#
loop_
_entity_poly.entity_id
_entity_poly.type
_entity_poly.pdbx_seq_one_letter_code
_entity_poly.pdbx_strand_id
1 'polypeptide(L)'
;MKTLYHDEKAEALKLEEEIVSAANGVFLWVELVLNSLITGLGNLDDIAQLRERLVRVPPEIEELYKHMLKNIDGIYAEDAARIFGIMSIAQHSLKRPIFDSQRYRDLTFRIPGLTALELSLALDKNQDFAINPSPIDKHDLELRMKQLDIKLRKSCAGLLEVSGGGHFRRSQEEVPGR
;
A
#
# COMPACT_ATOMS: atom_id res chain seq x y z
N MET A 1 19.34 31.12 22.98
CA MET A 1 18.09 30.42 22.60
C MET A 1 17.66 30.73 21.17
N LYS A 2 17.55 32.01 20.75
CA LYS A 2 17.21 32.36 19.35
C LYS A 2 18.15 31.80 18.27
N THR A 3 19.45 31.67 18.56
CA THR A 3 20.44 31.11 17.63
C THR A 3 20.23 29.63 17.34
N LEU A 4 19.87 28.82 18.34
CA LEU A 4 19.59 27.38 18.17
C LEU A 4 18.35 27.14 17.30
N TYR A 5 17.29 27.92 17.51
CA TYR A 5 16.08 27.85 16.67
C TYR A 5 16.32 28.27 15.21
N HIS A 6 17.29 29.16 14.94
CA HIS A 6 17.65 29.54 13.58
C HIS A 6 18.45 28.45 12.86
N ASP A 7 19.36 27.77 13.56
CA ASP A 7 20.13 26.66 13.01
C ASP A 7 19.23 25.45 12.71
N GLU A 8 18.30 25.12 13.62
CA GLU A 8 17.30 24.07 13.40
C GLU A 8 16.40 24.38 12.19
N LYS A 9 16.00 25.64 12.01
CA LYS A 9 15.23 26.07 10.84
C LYS A 9 16.03 25.96 9.54
N ALA A 10 17.30 26.32 9.55
CA ALA A 10 18.17 26.23 8.38
C ALA A 10 18.41 24.76 7.98
N GLU A 11 18.62 23.88 8.96
CA GLU A 11 18.76 22.45 8.71
C GLU A 11 17.47 21.80 8.21
N ALA A 12 16.31 22.23 8.71
CA ALA A 12 15.02 21.77 8.20
C ALA A 12 14.80 22.15 6.73
N LEU A 13 15.16 23.38 6.33
CA LEU A 13 15.08 23.84 4.93
C LEU A 13 16.02 23.04 4.02
N LYS A 14 17.24 22.74 4.48
CA LYS A 14 18.16 21.88 3.71
C LYS A 14 17.58 20.48 3.53
N LEU A 15 16.99 19.90 4.58
CA LEU A 15 16.37 18.58 4.49
C LEU A 15 15.19 18.57 3.51
N GLU A 16 14.39 19.65 3.48
CA GLU A 16 13.33 19.82 2.47
C GLU A 16 13.89 19.83 1.05
N GLU A 17 14.95 20.60 0.79
CA GLU A 17 15.64 20.62 -0.51
C GLU A 17 16.24 19.27 -0.89
N GLU A 18 16.83 18.54 0.07
CA GLU A 18 17.35 17.18 -0.12
C GLU A 18 16.23 16.21 -0.54
N ILE A 19 15.05 16.28 0.09
CA ILE A 19 13.89 15.45 -0.25
C ILE A 19 13.40 15.77 -1.67
N VAL A 20 13.19 17.05 -1.99
CA VAL A 20 12.64 17.47 -3.28
C VAL A 20 13.59 17.11 -4.43
N SER A 21 14.91 17.31 -4.22
CA SER A 21 15.92 16.97 -5.23
C SER A 21 16.08 15.47 -5.43
N ALA A 22 16.02 14.66 -4.36
CA ALA A 22 16.16 13.21 -4.44
C ALA A 22 14.91 12.51 -5.02
N ALA A 23 13.73 13.12 -4.89
CA ALA A 23 12.47 12.51 -5.30
C ALA A 23 12.41 12.14 -6.80
N ASN A 24 13.13 12.84 -7.68
CA ASN A 24 13.16 12.59 -9.12
C ASN A 24 11.77 12.38 -9.77
N GLY A 25 10.74 13.07 -9.26
CA GLY A 25 9.35 12.95 -9.74
C GLY A 25 8.56 11.74 -9.21
N VAL A 26 9.11 10.93 -8.31
CA VAL A 26 8.46 9.75 -7.72
C VAL A 26 7.73 10.15 -6.43
N PHE A 27 6.44 10.51 -6.53
CA PHE A 27 5.64 10.93 -5.37
C PHE A 27 5.57 9.87 -4.26
N LEU A 28 5.51 8.58 -4.63
CA LEU A 28 5.53 7.46 -3.67
C LEU A 28 6.78 7.48 -2.79
N TRP A 29 7.94 7.82 -3.37
CA TRP A 29 9.18 7.92 -2.62
C TRP A 29 9.10 9.02 -1.55
N VAL A 30 8.55 10.18 -1.93
CA VAL A 30 8.34 11.31 -1.01
C VAL A 30 7.44 10.90 0.16
N GLU A 31 6.33 10.23 -0.11
CA GLU A 31 5.43 9.74 0.94
C GLU A 31 6.14 8.78 1.90
N LEU A 32 6.94 7.84 1.37
CA LEU A 32 7.68 6.87 2.19
C LEU A 32 8.77 7.54 3.03
N VAL A 33 9.52 8.50 2.46
CA VAL A 33 10.52 9.28 3.19
C VAL A 33 9.86 10.10 4.28
N LEU A 34 8.78 10.84 3.98
CA LEU A 34 8.08 11.64 4.98
C LEU A 34 7.54 10.78 6.13
N ASN A 35 6.95 9.61 5.85
CA ASN A 35 6.51 8.68 6.89
C ASN A 35 7.69 8.17 7.76
N SER A 36 8.84 7.86 7.14
CA SER A 36 10.05 7.45 7.84
C SER A 36 10.61 8.56 8.73
N LEU A 37 10.61 9.81 8.24
CA LEU A 37 11.08 11.00 8.97
C LEU A 37 10.14 11.36 10.12
N ILE A 38 8.82 11.33 9.92
CA ILE A 38 7.83 11.53 10.99
C ILE A 38 8.03 10.48 12.09
N THR A 39 8.25 9.22 11.72
CA THR A 39 8.59 8.15 12.67
C THR A 39 9.89 8.47 13.40
N GLY A 40 10.92 8.97 12.71
CA GLY A 40 12.19 9.37 13.33
C GLY A 40 12.04 10.53 14.31
N LEU A 41 11.28 11.56 13.96
CA LEU A 41 10.95 12.67 14.83
C LEU A 41 10.22 12.21 16.10
N GLY A 42 9.27 11.26 15.96
CA GLY A 42 8.60 10.63 17.10
C GLY A 42 9.56 9.84 18.01
N ASN A 43 10.70 9.37 17.48
CA ASN A 43 11.77 8.70 18.23
C ASN A 43 12.86 9.64 18.75
N LEU A 44 12.70 10.96 18.58
CA LEU A 44 13.70 11.98 18.93
C LEU A 44 15.02 11.84 18.17
N ASP A 45 14.96 11.35 16.93
CA ASP A 45 16.13 11.28 16.05
C ASP A 45 16.67 12.69 15.75
N ASP A 46 18.00 12.85 15.84
CA ASP A 46 18.67 14.09 15.45
C ASP A 46 18.71 14.25 13.91
N ILE A 47 19.17 15.42 13.44
CA ILE A 47 19.20 15.72 12.00
C ILE A 47 20.07 14.73 11.20
N ALA A 48 21.13 14.19 11.79
CA ALA A 48 22.01 13.24 11.11
C ALA A 48 21.31 11.89 10.95
N GLN A 49 20.59 11.44 11.97
CA GLN A 49 19.75 10.24 11.92
C GLN A 49 18.59 10.39 10.92
N LEU A 50 17.97 11.58 10.85
CA LEU A 50 16.93 11.87 9.85
C LEU A 50 17.49 11.82 8.42
N ARG A 51 18.68 12.36 8.18
CA ARG A 51 19.37 12.23 6.88
C ARG A 51 19.73 10.78 6.55
N GLU A 52 20.14 9.98 7.53
CA GLU A 52 20.38 8.55 7.32
C GLU A 52 19.11 7.83 6.88
N ARG A 53 17.95 8.15 7.49
CA ARG A 53 16.65 7.61 7.06
C ARG A 53 16.30 8.00 5.64
N LEU A 54 16.60 9.23 5.22
CA LEU A 54 16.37 9.71 3.85
C LEU A 54 17.16 8.86 2.84
N VAL A 55 18.46 8.65 3.07
CA VAL A 55 19.34 7.91 2.14
C VAL A 55 19.01 6.41 2.07
N ARG A 56 18.38 5.85 3.11
CA ARG A 56 17.96 4.43 3.13
C ARG A 56 16.81 4.12 2.18
N VAL A 57 16.02 5.12 1.76
CA VAL A 57 14.93 4.91 0.81
C VAL A 57 15.48 5.14 -0.60
N PRO A 58 15.52 4.12 -1.49
CA PRO A 58 16.10 4.28 -2.81
C PRO A 58 15.22 5.16 -3.71
N PRO A 59 15.77 6.22 -4.34
CA PRO A 59 15.00 7.19 -5.14
C PRO A 59 14.53 6.65 -6.49
N GLU A 60 15.17 5.61 -6.99
CA GLU A 60 14.76 4.95 -8.23
C GLU A 60 13.56 4.04 -8.00
N ILE A 61 12.53 4.14 -8.84
CA ILE A 61 11.27 3.41 -8.68
C ILE A 61 11.44 1.89 -8.66
N GLU A 62 12.36 1.34 -9.46
CA GLU A 62 12.60 -0.11 -9.49
C GLU A 62 13.22 -0.59 -8.18
N GLU A 63 14.25 0.12 -7.70
CA GLU A 63 14.88 -0.18 -6.41
C GLU A 63 13.94 0.07 -5.23
N LEU A 64 13.01 1.03 -5.35
CA LEU A 64 11.95 1.27 -4.38
C LEU A 64 11.02 0.06 -4.25
N TYR A 65 10.55 -0.48 -5.38
CA TYR A 65 9.74 -1.70 -5.34
C TYR A 65 10.52 -2.90 -4.78
N LYS A 66 11.78 -3.08 -5.17
CA LYS A 66 12.65 -4.13 -4.59
C LYS A 66 12.81 -3.96 -3.08
N HIS A 67 13.01 -2.72 -2.62
CA HIS A 67 13.11 -2.40 -1.20
C HIS A 67 11.82 -2.75 -0.45
N MET A 68 10.66 -2.35 -0.97
CA MET A 68 9.35 -2.68 -0.37
C MET A 68 9.11 -4.20 -0.30
N LEU A 69 9.42 -4.93 -1.38
CA LEU A 69 9.27 -6.38 -1.41
C LEU A 69 10.23 -7.10 -0.46
N LYS A 70 11.47 -6.61 -0.29
CA LYS A 70 12.44 -7.16 0.67
C LYS A 70 12.00 -6.97 2.13
N ASN A 71 11.18 -5.97 2.42
CA ASN A 71 10.68 -5.69 3.75
C ASN A 71 9.47 -6.56 4.15
N ILE A 72 8.95 -7.40 3.25
CA ILE A 72 7.91 -8.38 3.58
C ILE A 72 8.52 -9.41 4.54
N ASP A 73 7.88 -9.63 5.68
CA ASP A 73 8.27 -10.68 6.63
C ASP A 73 8.27 -12.04 5.92
N GLY A 74 9.35 -12.81 6.11
CA GLY A 74 9.51 -14.14 5.51
C GLY A 74 8.36 -15.10 5.82
N ILE A 75 7.66 -14.93 6.94
CA ILE A 75 6.46 -15.72 7.30
C ILE A 75 5.32 -15.51 6.29
N TYR A 76 5.25 -14.34 5.63
CA TYR A 76 4.23 -13.99 4.66
C TYR A 76 4.70 -14.10 3.20
N ALA A 77 5.94 -14.55 2.95
CA ALA A 77 6.51 -14.61 1.60
C ALA A 77 5.70 -15.52 0.65
N GLU A 78 5.20 -16.65 1.14
CA GLU A 78 4.36 -17.57 0.34
C GLU A 78 3.00 -16.92 -0.01
N ASP A 79 2.36 -16.30 0.98
CA ASP A 79 1.10 -15.55 0.77
C ASP A 79 1.32 -14.42 -0.24
N ALA A 80 2.43 -13.66 -0.12
CA ALA A 80 2.80 -12.60 -1.05
C ALA A 80 2.96 -13.13 -2.48
N ALA A 81 3.77 -14.18 -2.66
CA ALA A 81 4.02 -14.80 -3.97
C ALA A 81 2.72 -15.28 -4.62
N ARG A 82 1.83 -15.93 -3.84
CA ARG A 82 0.52 -16.40 -4.32
C ARG A 82 -0.36 -15.23 -4.77
N ILE A 83 -0.44 -14.16 -3.98
CA ILE A 83 -1.27 -12.99 -4.30
C ILE A 83 -0.76 -12.29 -5.56
N PHE A 84 0.54 -12.01 -5.65
CA PHE A 84 1.12 -11.37 -6.83
C PHE A 84 0.99 -12.23 -8.08
N GLY A 85 1.13 -13.55 -7.95
CA GLY A 85 0.90 -14.50 -9.05
C GLY A 85 -0.54 -14.47 -9.58
N ILE A 86 -1.53 -14.52 -8.67
CA ILE A 86 -2.95 -14.41 -9.05
C ILE A 86 -3.21 -13.07 -9.75
N MET A 87 -2.69 -11.96 -9.21
CA MET A 87 -2.89 -10.64 -9.78
C MET A 87 -2.25 -10.50 -11.17
N SER A 88 -1.03 -11.00 -11.35
CA SER A 88 -0.33 -11.01 -12.64
C SER A 88 -1.13 -11.80 -13.69
N ILE A 89 -1.60 -13.01 -13.37
CA ILE A 89 -2.42 -13.82 -14.27
C ILE A 89 -3.72 -13.09 -14.62
N ALA A 90 -4.39 -12.49 -13.64
CA ALA A 90 -5.64 -11.77 -13.86
C ALA A 90 -5.45 -10.56 -14.80
N GLN A 91 -4.35 -9.82 -14.65
CA GLN A 91 -4.00 -8.67 -15.49
C GLN A 91 -3.71 -9.07 -16.95
N HIS A 92 -3.06 -10.21 -17.17
CA HIS A 92 -2.75 -10.69 -18.52
C HIS A 92 -3.90 -11.46 -19.19
N SER A 93 -4.95 -11.80 -18.44
CA SER A 93 -6.11 -12.55 -18.96
C SER A 93 -7.10 -11.63 -19.68
N LEU A 94 -6.89 -11.41 -20.98
CA LEU A 94 -7.71 -10.54 -21.86
C LEU A 94 -9.17 -11.01 -22.09
N LYS A 95 -9.63 -12.09 -21.43
CA LYS A 95 -10.92 -12.74 -21.71
C LYS A 95 -11.82 -12.80 -20.48
N ARG A 96 -12.02 -11.66 -19.80
CA ARG A 96 -13.03 -11.56 -18.74
C ARG A 96 -14.32 -10.93 -19.28
N PRO A 97 -15.41 -11.68 -19.44
CA PRO A 97 -16.72 -11.12 -19.75
C PRO A 97 -17.30 -10.54 -18.46
N ILE A 98 -16.79 -9.39 -18.01
CA ILE A 98 -17.53 -8.60 -17.02
C ILE A 98 -18.55 -7.80 -17.83
N PHE A 99 -19.83 -8.10 -17.63
CA PHE A 99 -20.95 -7.35 -18.19
C PHE A 99 -20.78 -5.85 -17.85
N ASP A 100 -20.26 -5.08 -18.80
CA ASP A 100 -20.29 -3.63 -18.76
C ASP A 100 -21.62 -3.17 -19.37
N SER A 101 -22.71 -3.32 -18.61
CA SER A 101 -23.90 -2.52 -18.88
C SER A 101 -23.65 -1.12 -18.30
N GLN A 102 -23.21 -0.21 -19.17
CA GLN A 102 -23.05 1.23 -18.95
C GLN A 102 -21.80 1.70 -18.16
N ARG A 103 -20.64 1.74 -18.82
CA ARG A 103 -19.72 2.90 -18.73
C ARG A 103 -18.78 2.99 -19.94
N TYR A 104 -19.36 3.39 -21.07
CA TYR A 104 -18.66 4.14 -22.11
C TYR A 104 -18.35 5.55 -21.61
N ARG A 105 -17.08 5.76 -21.22
CA ARG A 105 -16.27 6.99 -21.35
C ARG A 105 -15.11 6.89 -20.36
N ASP A 106 -14.01 6.31 -20.78
CA ASP A 106 -12.75 7.04 -21.03
C ASP A 106 -11.65 6.04 -21.41
N LEU A 107 -10.73 6.42 -22.30
CA LEU A 107 -9.58 5.62 -22.72
C LEU A 107 -8.46 5.60 -21.66
N THR A 108 -8.80 5.37 -20.40
CA THR A 108 -7.83 5.29 -19.29
C THR A 108 -7.66 3.84 -18.86
N PHE A 109 -6.44 3.31 -19.02
CA PHE A 109 -5.88 2.08 -18.42
C PHE A 109 -6.87 1.19 -17.63
N ARG A 110 -7.71 0.43 -18.34
CA ARG A 110 -8.63 -0.54 -17.70
C ARG A 110 -7.87 -1.84 -17.49
N ILE A 111 -7.22 -2.02 -16.33
CA ILE A 111 -6.97 -3.38 -15.84
C ILE A 111 -8.37 -4.00 -15.65
N PRO A 112 -8.71 -5.13 -16.30
CA PRO A 112 -9.93 -5.86 -15.99
C PRO A 112 -9.76 -6.43 -14.56
N GLY A 113 -10.10 -5.61 -13.56
CA GLY A 113 -9.72 -5.84 -12.18
C GLY A 113 -10.29 -7.14 -11.64
N LEU A 114 -9.43 -7.95 -11.03
CA LEU A 114 -9.87 -8.93 -10.05
C LEU A 114 -10.58 -8.19 -8.92
N THR A 115 -11.83 -8.55 -8.63
CA THR A 115 -12.55 -7.95 -7.50
C THR A 115 -11.97 -8.47 -6.19
N ALA A 116 -12.12 -7.69 -5.12
CA ALA A 116 -11.75 -8.12 -3.78
C ALA A 116 -12.44 -9.44 -3.40
N LEU A 117 -13.71 -9.62 -3.78
CA LEU A 117 -14.42 -10.87 -3.53
C LEU A 117 -13.77 -12.06 -4.26
N GLU A 118 -13.48 -11.92 -5.55
CA GLU A 118 -12.80 -12.97 -6.33
C GLU A 118 -11.43 -13.33 -5.75
N LEU A 119 -10.64 -12.33 -5.34
CA LEU A 119 -9.35 -12.58 -4.70
C LEU A 119 -9.53 -13.30 -3.35
N SER A 120 -10.52 -12.90 -2.55
CA SER A 120 -10.81 -13.55 -1.27
C SER A 120 -11.16 -15.03 -1.44
N LEU A 121 -11.90 -15.37 -2.50
CA LEU A 121 -12.25 -16.75 -2.85
C LEU A 121 -11.03 -17.52 -3.39
N ALA A 122 -10.22 -16.89 -4.25
CA ALA A 122 -9.01 -17.51 -4.79
C ALA A 122 -7.96 -17.81 -3.72
N LEU A 123 -7.98 -17.08 -2.60
CA LEU A 123 -7.10 -17.27 -1.45
C LEU A 123 -7.70 -18.15 -0.35
N ASP A 124 -8.97 -18.54 -0.47
CA ASP A 124 -9.64 -19.38 0.50
C ASP A 124 -8.88 -20.71 0.61
N LYS A 125 -8.58 -21.11 1.84
CA LYS A 125 -7.97 -22.43 2.09
C LYS A 125 -9.03 -23.52 2.02
N ASN A 126 -10.27 -23.14 2.34
CA ASN A 126 -11.39 -24.03 2.23
C ASN A 126 -11.96 -23.95 0.80
N GLN A 127 -11.77 -25.03 0.04
CA GLN A 127 -12.29 -25.11 -1.34
C GLN A 127 -13.79 -25.41 -1.40
N ASP A 128 -14.47 -25.51 -0.26
CA ASP A 128 -15.90 -25.79 -0.17
C ASP A 128 -16.73 -24.86 -1.05
N PHE A 129 -16.43 -23.57 -1.09
CA PHE A 129 -17.18 -22.63 -1.94
C PHE A 129 -17.00 -22.92 -3.45
N ALA A 130 -15.80 -23.35 -3.86
CA ALA A 130 -15.53 -23.70 -5.26
C ALA A 130 -16.22 -25.01 -5.66
N ILE A 131 -16.40 -25.92 -4.70
CA ILE A 131 -17.02 -27.24 -4.91
C ILE A 131 -18.55 -27.16 -4.80
N ASN A 132 -19.06 -26.39 -3.84
CA ASN A 132 -20.47 -26.24 -3.52
C ASN A 132 -20.80 -24.78 -3.22
N PRO A 133 -21.10 -23.97 -4.24
CA PRO A 133 -21.36 -22.55 -4.07
C PRO A 133 -22.69 -22.33 -3.32
N SER A 134 -22.62 -21.64 -2.18
CA SER A 134 -23.78 -21.13 -1.48
C SER A 134 -23.95 -19.63 -1.73
N PRO A 135 -25.17 -19.07 -1.61
CA PRO A 135 -25.34 -17.62 -1.57
C PRO A 135 -24.47 -17.01 -0.47
N ILE A 136 -23.74 -15.95 -0.80
CA ILE A 136 -22.95 -15.18 0.17
C ILE A 136 -23.87 -14.12 0.76
N ASP A 137 -24.06 -14.16 2.08
CA ASP A 137 -24.80 -13.11 2.77
C ASP A 137 -23.93 -11.86 3.01
N LYS A 138 -24.56 -10.79 3.48
CA LYS A 138 -23.87 -9.52 3.71
C LYS A 138 -22.78 -9.63 4.79
N HIS A 139 -23.01 -10.41 5.83
CA HIS A 139 -22.06 -10.56 6.93
C HIS A 139 -20.82 -11.33 6.48
N ASP A 140 -21.01 -12.42 5.73
CA ASP A 140 -19.93 -13.21 5.14
C ASP A 140 -19.09 -12.38 4.17
N LEU A 141 -19.74 -11.54 3.36
CA LEU A 141 -19.06 -10.61 2.46
C LEU A 141 -18.16 -9.65 3.25
N GLU A 142 -18.71 -8.99 4.28
CA GLU A 142 -17.96 -8.04 5.11
C GLU A 142 -16.77 -8.72 5.82
N LEU A 143 -16.97 -9.94 6.34
CA LEU A 143 -15.93 -10.74 6.97
C LEU A 143 -14.81 -11.07 5.99
N ARG A 144 -15.15 -11.53 4.78
CA ARG A 144 -14.19 -11.83 3.72
C ARG A 144 -13.39 -10.59 3.31
N MET A 145 -14.04 -9.44 3.18
CA MET A 145 -13.36 -8.20 2.82
C MET A 145 -12.38 -7.75 3.90
N LYS A 146 -12.79 -7.84 5.17
CA LYS A 146 -11.91 -7.54 6.32
C LYS A 146 -10.70 -8.46 6.39
N GLN A 147 -10.90 -9.76 6.17
CA GLN A 147 -9.81 -10.74 6.17
C GLN A 147 -8.84 -10.52 5.01
N LEU A 148 -9.37 -10.22 3.82
CA LEU A 148 -8.54 -9.93 2.65
C LEU A 148 -7.70 -8.68 2.87
N ASP A 149 -8.30 -7.61 3.37
CA ASP A 149 -7.58 -6.36 3.67
C ASP A 149 -6.42 -6.58 4.65
N ILE A 150 -6.64 -7.32 5.74
CA ILE A 150 -5.58 -7.71 6.68
C ILE A 150 -4.48 -8.51 5.95
N LYS A 151 -4.87 -9.43 5.07
CA LYS A 151 -3.92 -10.27 4.33
C LYS A 151 -3.07 -9.46 3.35
N LEU A 152 -3.66 -8.52 2.63
CA LEU A 152 -2.94 -7.62 1.72
C LEU A 152 -1.97 -6.73 2.50
N ARG A 153 -2.40 -6.11 3.60
CA ARG A 153 -1.55 -5.23 4.42
C ARG A 153 -0.28 -5.91 4.91
N LYS A 154 -0.38 -7.15 5.40
CA LYS A 154 0.78 -7.89 5.93
C LYS A 154 1.67 -8.52 4.85
N SER A 155 1.12 -8.82 3.66
CA SER A 155 1.82 -9.64 2.65
C SER A 155 2.27 -8.85 1.42
N CYS A 156 1.71 -7.66 1.17
CA CYS A 156 1.92 -6.93 -0.09
C CYS A 156 2.72 -5.63 0.07
N ALA A 157 3.23 -5.32 1.26
CA ALA A 157 4.00 -4.10 1.53
C ALA A 157 3.33 -2.79 1.06
N GLY A 158 2.00 -2.73 1.05
CA GLY A 158 1.23 -1.57 0.54
C GLY A 158 1.16 -1.46 -0.99
N LEU A 159 1.75 -2.40 -1.75
CA LEU A 159 1.68 -2.41 -3.22
C LEU A 159 0.28 -2.80 -3.74
N LEU A 160 -0.51 -3.49 -2.92
CA LEU A 160 -1.87 -3.88 -3.22
C LEU A 160 -2.78 -3.52 -2.05
N GLU A 161 -3.90 -2.86 -2.36
CA GLU A 161 -4.92 -2.44 -1.39
C GLU A 161 -6.31 -2.67 -1.96
N VAL A 162 -7.30 -2.88 -1.09
CA VAL A 162 -8.71 -2.98 -1.50
C VAL A 162 -9.24 -1.57 -1.81
N SER A 163 -9.64 -1.36 -3.06
CA SER A 163 -10.32 -0.12 -3.48
C SER A 163 -11.84 -0.27 -3.37
N GLY A 164 -12.49 0.62 -2.62
CA GLY A 164 -13.95 0.64 -2.43
C GLY A 164 -14.39 1.73 -1.45
N GLY A 165 -15.53 2.36 -1.70
CA GLY A 165 -16.00 3.51 -0.92
C GLY A 165 -16.22 3.20 0.57
N GLY A 166 -15.54 3.94 1.45
CA GLY A 166 -15.93 4.17 2.84
C GLY A 166 -15.62 3.10 3.90
N HIS A 167 -15.10 1.91 3.56
CA HIS A 167 -14.89 0.84 4.56
C HIS A 167 -13.44 0.42 4.84
N PHE A 168 -12.48 0.85 4.02
CA PHE A 168 -11.08 0.39 4.16
C PHE A 168 -10.02 1.49 4.17
N ARG A 169 -10.41 2.77 3.97
CA ARG A 169 -9.49 3.88 4.24
C ARG A 169 -9.22 3.91 5.74
N ARG A 170 -7.93 3.96 6.13
CA ARG A 170 -7.39 4.11 7.49
C ARG A 170 -8.50 4.52 8.44
N SER A 171 -8.93 3.60 9.31
CA SER A 171 -9.72 3.94 10.48
C SER A 171 -9.14 5.23 11.02
N GLN A 172 -9.94 6.30 11.02
CA GLN A 172 -9.59 7.49 11.76
C GLN A 172 -9.22 6.99 13.15
N GLU A 173 -7.97 7.17 13.54
CA GLU A 173 -7.68 7.23 14.96
C GLU A 173 -8.62 8.31 15.48
N GLU A 174 -9.63 7.88 16.23
CA GLU A 174 -10.38 8.75 17.11
C GLU A 174 -9.35 9.38 18.04
N VAL A 175 -8.86 10.56 17.66
CA VAL A 175 -8.23 11.47 18.60
C VAL A 175 -9.35 11.80 19.59
N PRO A 176 -9.27 11.40 20.87
CA PRO A 176 -10.28 11.77 21.82
C PRO A 176 -10.24 13.29 21.92
N GLY A 177 -11.36 13.93 21.60
CA GLY A 177 -11.50 15.38 21.66
C GLY A 177 -11.00 15.90 23.01
N ARG A 178 -10.12 16.90 22.94
CA ARG A 178 -9.94 17.88 24.00
C ARG A 178 -10.50 19.22 23.52
#